data_AF-A0A7J4UIT1-F1
#
_entry.id   AF-A0A7J4UIT1-F1
#
_cell.length_a   1.000
_cell.length_b   1.000
_cell.length_c   1.000
_cell.angle_alpha   90.00
_cell.angle_beta   90.00
_cell.angle_gamma   90.00
#
_symmetry.space_group_name_H-M   'P 1'
#
loop_
_entity.id
_entity.type
_entity.pdbx_description
1 polymer ?
#
loop_
_entity_poly.entity_id
_entity_poly.type
_entity_poly.pdbx_seq_one_letter_code
_entity_poly.pdbx_strand_id
1 'polypeptide(L)'
;MISSKDNPEAEIICTINDFHKFIGPRIRNQIQAITKKRKKELNHICDECKQNKELEAAHIKGNSRKDIINNLLINFMIDRERQLIRVNLKEFERLFIESHKPIDKYFRFLCSECHVKYDKD
;
A
#
# COMPACT_ATOMS: atom_id res chain seq x y z
N MET A 1 -18.29 -17.26 30.60
CA MET A 1 -17.29 -17.27 29.51
C MET A 1 -17.97 -16.75 28.27
N ILE A 2 -17.76 -15.48 27.92
CA ILE A 2 -18.36 -14.89 26.72
C ILE A 2 -17.45 -15.26 25.54
N SER A 3 -17.97 -16.11 24.66
CA SER A 3 -17.31 -16.54 23.42
C SER A 3 -16.95 -15.32 22.57
N SER A 4 -15.68 -15.19 22.21
CA SER A 4 -15.12 -14.04 21.47
C SER A 4 -15.49 -14.02 19.98
N LYS A 5 -16.69 -14.45 19.60
CA LYS A 5 -17.03 -14.74 18.19
C LYS A 5 -17.82 -13.68 17.42
N ASP A 6 -18.25 -12.57 18.02
CA ASP A 6 -19.12 -11.62 17.32
C ASP A 6 -18.66 -10.17 17.50
N ASN A 7 -17.48 -9.84 16.96
CA ASN A 7 -17.31 -8.51 16.42
C ASN A 7 -17.50 -8.66 14.91
N PRO A 8 -18.53 -8.07 14.27
CA PRO A 8 -18.68 -8.20 12.83
C PRO A 8 -17.45 -7.58 12.17
N GLU A 9 -16.53 -8.41 11.73
CA GLU A 9 -15.38 -7.96 10.98
C GLU A 9 -15.92 -7.37 9.68
N ALA A 10 -15.51 -6.13 9.36
CA ALA A 10 -16.00 -5.43 8.19
C ALA A 10 -15.58 -6.21 6.94
N GLU A 11 -16.50 -7.02 6.43
CA GLU A 11 -16.32 -7.88 5.27
C GLU A 11 -17.02 -7.29 4.06
N ILE A 12 -16.37 -7.39 2.90
CA ILE A 12 -16.97 -6.99 1.63
C ILE A 12 -16.87 -8.13 0.61
N ILE A 13 -17.88 -8.22 -0.25
CA ILE A 13 -17.86 -9.06 -1.44
C ILE A 13 -18.00 -8.13 -2.63
N CYS A 14 -16.99 -8.10 -3.50
CA CYS A 14 -16.97 -7.22 -4.67
C CYS A 14 -16.05 -7.78 -5.74
N THR A 15 -16.00 -7.12 -6.89
CA THR A 15 -14.98 -7.43 -7.91
C THR A 15 -13.64 -6.79 -7.53
N ILE A 16 -12.53 -7.32 -8.05
CA ILE A 16 -11.20 -6.67 -7.91
C ILE A 16 -11.24 -5.22 -8.40
N ASN A 17 -11.98 -4.93 -9.48
CA ASN A 17 -12.12 -3.58 -10.02
C ASN A 17 -12.83 -2.64 -9.04
N ASP A 18 -13.93 -3.10 -8.43
CA ASP A 18 -14.65 -2.32 -7.41
C ASP A 18 -13.81 -2.11 -6.16
N PHE A 19 -13.01 -3.11 -5.76
CA PHE A 19 -12.07 -2.95 -4.66
C PHE A 19 -11.09 -1.81 -4.92
N HIS A 20 -10.45 -1.77 -6.10
CA HIS A 20 -9.56 -0.67 -6.46
C HIS A 20 -10.27 0.68 -6.46
N LYS A 21 -11.51 0.73 -6.96
CA LYS A 21 -12.30 1.95 -7.07
C LYS A 21 -12.72 2.52 -5.72
N PHE A 22 -13.25 1.67 -4.83
CA PHE A 22 -13.89 2.12 -3.59
C PHE A 22 -12.99 1.97 -2.36
N ILE A 23 -12.14 0.94 -2.31
CA ILE A 23 -11.29 0.63 -1.17
C ILE A 23 -9.84 1.09 -1.39
N GLY A 24 -9.35 1.02 -2.63
CA GLY A 24 -8.01 1.48 -3.02
C GLY A 24 -7.62 2.88 -2.49
N PRO A 25 -8.50 3.90 -2.53
CA PRO A 25 -8.21 5.22 -1.98
C PRO A 25 -7.95 5.21 -0.46
N ARG A 26 -8.72 4.42 0.30
CA ARG A 26 -8.53 4.27 1.76
C ARG A 26 -7.18 3.63 2.07
N ILE A 27 -6.86 2.55 1.35
CA ILE A 27 -5.60 1.81 1.49
C ILE A 27 -4.38 2.70 1.18
N ARG A 28 -4.47 3.56 0.16
CA ARG A 28 -3.44 4.56 -0.16
C ARG A 28 -3.12 5.46 1.03
N ASN A 29 -4.13 5.94 1.75
CA ASN A 29 -3.95 6.91 2.83
C ASN A 29 -3.15 6.33 4.00
N GLN A 30 -3.26 5.01 4.25
CA GLN A 30 -2.48 4.34 5.29
C GLN A 30 -0.98 4.37 5.00
N ILE A 31 -0.58 4.08 3.75
CA ILE A 31 0.83 4.14 3.33
C ILE A 31 1.37 5.57 3.33
N GLN A 32 0.53 6.55 2.99
CA GLN A 32 0.92 7.95 3.09
C GLN A 32 1.29 8.36 4.53
N ALA A 33 0.55 7.87 5.54
CA ALA A 33 0.89 8.12 6.94
C ALA A 33 2.25 7.49 7.31
N ILE A 34 2.51 6.26 6.88
CA ILE A 34 3.77 5.54 7.14
C ILE A 34 4.95 6.23 6.46
N THR A 35 4.84 6.53 5.17
CA THR A 35 5.89 7.22 4.41
C THR A 35 6.15 8.63 4.93
N LYS A 36 5.12 9.36 5.40
CA LYS A 36 5.30 10.66 6.06
C LYS A 36 6.14 10.54 7.33
N LYS A 37 5.91 9.52 8.15
CA LYS A 37 6.75 9.25 9.33
C LYS A 37 8.20 8.97 8.91
N ARG A 38 8.40 8.12 7.91
CA ARG A 38 9.74 7.76 7.43
C ARG A 38 10.54 8.96 6.90
N LYS A 39 9.91 9.85 6.12
CA LYS A 39 10.57 11.07 5.61
C LYS A 39 11.12 11.96 6.73
N LYS A 40 10.41 12.05 7.86
CA LYS A 40 10.87 12.77 9.06
C LYS A 40 12.07 12.09 9.70
N GLU A 41 12.05 10.76 9.82
CA GLU A 41 13.18 9.98 10.35
C GLU A 41 14.45 10.14 9.48
N LEU A 42 14.27 10.33 8.17
CA LEU A 42 15.35 10.62 7.22
C LEU A 42 15.80 12.08 7.24
N ASN A 43 15.25 12.92 8.12
CA ASN A 43 15.49 14.37 8.15
C ASN A 43 15.30 15.03 6.79
N HIS A 44 14.36 14.54 5.97
CA HIS A 44 14.09 15.08 4.64
C HIS A 44 15.31 15.08 3.69
N ILE A 45 16.29 14.19 3.91
CA ILE A 45 17.44 14.02 3.04
C ILE A 45 17.06 13.12 1.86
N CYS A 46 17.20 13.62 0.63
CA CYS A 46 16.92 12.87 -0.59
C CYS A 46 17.88 11.68 -0.75
N ASP A 47 17.35 10.50 -1.09
CA ASP A 47 18.15 9.29 -1.32
C ASP A 47 19.12 9.42 -2.49
N GLU A 48 18.87 10.32 -3.44
CA GLU A 48 19.68 10.49 -4.65
C GLU A 48 20.67 11.66 -4.52
N CYS A 49 20.18 12.90 -4.46
CA CYS A 49 21.02 14.09 -4.45
C CYS A 49 21.57 14.48 -3.07
N LYS A 50 21.17 13.77 -2.01
CA LYS A 50 21.58 13.97 -0.61
C LYS A 50 21.29 15.38 -0.04
N GLN A 51 20.46 16.17 -0.72
CA GLN A 51 20.03 17.49 -0.24
C GLN A 51 18.82 17.37 0.68
N ASN A 52 18.73 18.28 1.65
CA ASN A 52 17.53 18.45 2.48
C ASN A 52 16.44 19.15 1.65
N LYS A 53 15.37 18.43 1.30
CA LYS A 53 14.26 18.90 0.46
C LYS A 53 12.95 18.20 0.85
N GLU A 54 11.82 18.74 0.40
CA GLU A 54 10.57 17.98 0.47
C GLU A 54 10.68 16.68 -0.33
N LEU A 55 10.32 15.57 0.32
CA LEU A 55 10.47 14.23 -0.24
C LEU A 55 9.13 13.66 -0.70
N GLU A 56 9.16 12.95 -1.81
CA GLU A 56 8.15 12.06 -2.33
C GLU A 56 8.56 10.61 -2.05
N ALA A 57 7.58 9.69 -2.04
CA ALA A 57 7.84 8.27 -1.84
C ALA A 57 7.58 7.56 -3.17
N ALA A 58 8.64 7.38 -3.95
CA ALA A 58 8.61 6.70 -5.24
C ALA A 58 8.57 5.18 -5.01
N HIS A 59 7.62 4.47 -5.60
CA HIS A 59 7.63 3.01 -5.50
C HIS A 59 8.78 2.45 -6.33
N ILE A 60 9.52 1.49 -5.79
CA ILE A 60 10.50 0.75 -6.55
C ILE A 60 9.77 -0.08 -7.62
N LYS A 61 10.32 -0.09 -8.85
CA LYS A 61 9.73 -0.81 -9.99
C LYS A 61 9.37 -2.26 -9.65
N GLY A 62 8.23 -2.73 -10.15
CA GLY A 62 7.69 -4.07 -9.88
C GLY A 62 6.95 -4.22 -8.55
N ASN A 63 6.95 -3.18 -7.70
CA ASN A 63 6.22 -3.14 -6.45
C ASN A 63 5.23 -1.98 -6.41
N SER A 64 4.50 -1.74 -7.51
CA SER A 64 3.48 -0.70 -7.47
C SER A 64 2.40 -1.09 -6.46
N ARG A 65 1.73 -0.08 -5.89
CA ARG A 65 0.57 -0.32 -5.04
C ARG A 65 -0.46 -1.25 -5.70
N LYS A 66 -0.69 -1.11 -7.00
CA LYS A 66 -1.66 -1.93 -7.73
C LYS A 66 -1.25 -3.40 -7.75
N ASP A 67 0.03 -3.66 -7.98
CA ASP A 67 0.59 -5.02 -8.00
C ASP A 67 0.46 -5.66 -6.62
N ILE A 68 0.81 -4.92 -5.57
CA ILE A 68 0.71 -5.42 -4.18
C ILE A 68 -0.74 -5.72 -3.82
N ILE A 69 -1.69 -4.83 -4.15
CA ILE A 69 -3.12 -5.08 -3.92
C ILE A 69 -3.55 -6.35 -4.67
N ASN A 70 -3.25 -6.46 -5.95
CA ASN A 70 -3.65 -7.61 -6.77
C ASN A 70 -3.08 -8.92 -6.21
N ASN A 71 -1.81 -8.93 -5.83
CA ASN A 71 -1.15 -10.11 -5.26
C ASN A 71 -1.81 -10.56 -3.95
N LEU A 72 -2.19 -9.61 -3.09
CA LEU A 72 -2.89 -9.94 -1.84
C LEU A 72 -4.31 -10.43 -2.09
N LEU A 73 -5.03 -9.82 -3.03
CA LEU A 73 -6.42 -10.16 -3.36
C LEU A 73 -6.59 -11.59 -3.90
N ILE A 74 -5.53 -12.21 -4.43
CA ILE A 74 -5.55 -13.63 -4.82
C ILE A 74 -5.95 -14.53 -3.65
N ASN A 75 -5.51 -14.20 -2.42
CA ASN A 75 -5.81 -14.98 -1.22
C ASN A 75 -7.28 -14.84 -0.77
N PHE A 76 -8.00 -13.87 -1.32
CA PHE A 76 -9.41 -13.59 -1.01
C PHE A 76 -10.35 -13.95 -2.17
N MET A 77 -9.83 -14.59 -3.23
CA MET A 77 -10.58 -14.95 -4.43
C MET A 77 -11.60 -16.05 -4.14
N ILE A 78 -12.86 -15.78 -4.47
CA ILE A 78 -13.96 -16.76 -4.37
C ILE A 78 -14.50 -17.20 -5.73
N ASP A 79 -14.31 -16.39 -6.78
CA ASP A 79 -14.63 -16.74 -8.17
C ASP A 79 -13.63 -16.08 -9.12
N ARG A 80 -12.80 -16.90 -9.79
CA ARG A 80 -11.77 -16.42 -10.71
C ARG A 80 -12.34 -15.93 -12.04
N GLU A 81 -13.41 -16.51 -12.55
CA GLU A 81 -13.99 -16.10 -13.84
C GLU A 81 -14.62 -14.71 -13.73
N ARG A 82 -15.31 -14.46 -12.61
CA ARG A 82 -15.95 -13.18 -12.32
C ARG A 82 -15.07 -12.19 -11.56
N GLN A 83 -13.85 -12.60 -11.20
CA GLN A 83 -12.92 -11.81 -10.37
C GLN A 83 -13.56 -11.34 -9.05
N LEU A 84 -14.39 -12.19 -8.43
CA LEU A 84 -15.05 -11.90 -7.15
C LEU A 84 -14.17 -12.31 -5.99
N ILE A 85 -14.09 -11.42 -5.02
CA ILE A 85 -13.32 -11.56 -3.79
C ILE A 85 -14.23 -11.40 -2.59
N ARG A 86 -13.88 -12.08 -1.49
CA ARG A 86 -14.48 -11.91 -0.16
C ARG A 86 -13.39 -11.48 0.80
N VAL A 87 -13.39 -10.21 1.17
CA VAL A 87 -12.28 -9.59 1.91
C VAL A 87 -12.72 -9.17 3.30
N ASN A 88 -12.03 -9.69 4.32
CA ASN A 88 -11.98 -9.06 5.62
C ASN A 88 -11.08 -7.81 5.53
N LEU A 89 -11.67 -6.62 5.64
CA LEU A 89 -10.93 -5.36 5.45
C LEU A 89 -9.81 -5.17 6.46
N LYS A 90 -10.03 -5.55 7.71
CA LYS A 90 -9.04 -5.40 8.78
C LYS A 90 -7.83 -6.30 8.55
N GLU A 91 -8.09 -7.54 8.14
CA GLU A 91 -7.03 -8.47 7.76
C GLU A 91 -6.26 -7.98 6.53
N PHE A 92 -6.97 -7.54 5.49
CA PHE A 92 -6.35 -7.02 4.28
C PHE A 92 -5.45 -5.80 4.59
N GLU A 93 -5.95 -4.84 5.35
CA GLU A 93 -5.17 -3.66 5.77
C GLU A 93 -3.89 -4.05 6.52
N ARG A 94 -3.99 -5.02 7.43
CA ARG A 94 -2.82 -5.55 8.14
C ARG A 94 -1.82 -6.17 7.16
N LEU A 95 -2.25 -7.09 6.30
CA LEU A 95 -1.39 -7.75 5.31
C LEU A 95 -0.76 -6.75 4.35
N PHE A 96 -1.52 -5.73 3.95
CA PHE A 96 -1.06 -4.67 3.07
C PHE A 96 -0.01 -3.78 3.74
N ILE A 97 -0.13 -3.46 5.02
CA ILE A 97 0.92 -2.73 5.73
C ILE A 97 2.17 -3.60 5.89
N GLU A 98 2.00 -4.89 6.23
CA GLU A 98 3.13 -5.82 6.36
C GLU A 98 3.87 -6.03 5.03
N SER A 99 3.16 -6.05 3.90
CA SER A 99 3.80 -6.19 2.58
C SER A 99 4.67 -5.01 2.20
N HIS A 100 4.58 -3.87 2.90
CA HIS A 100 5.46 -2.72 2.71
C HIS A 100 6.57 -2.65 3.76
N LYS A 101 6.86 -3.75 4.50
CA LYS A 101 7.95 -3.78 5.47
C LYS A 101 9.15 -4.60 4.96
N PRO A 102 10.39 -4.12 5.20
CA PRO A 102 10.75 -2.76 5.61
C PRO A 102 10.45 -1.74 4.49
N ILE A 103 10.02 -0.54 4.88
CA ILE A 103 9.51 0.49 3.94
C ILE A 103 10.52 0.90 2.87
N ASP A 104 11.81 0.90 3.22
CA ASP A 104 12.91 1.30 2.32
C ASP A 104 13.19 0.27 1.21
N LYS A 105 12.61 -0.94 1.28
CA LYS A 105 12.66 -1.92 0.18
C LYS A 105 11.60 -1.69 -0.89
N TYR A 106 10.59 -0.90 -0.58
CA TYR A 106 9.45 -0.65 -1.47
C TYR A 106 9.42 0.79 -1.96
N PHE A 107 10.08 1.70 -1.24
CA PHE A 107 10.12 3.11 -1.58
C PHE A 107 11.55 3.65 -1.67
N ARG A 108 11.75 4.53 -2.64
CA ARG A 108 12.84 5.52 -2.64
C ARG A 108 12.26 6.86 -2.17
N PHE A 109 12.94 7.53 -1.25
CA PHE A 109 12.52 8.82 -0.74
C PHE A 109 13.30 9.92 -1.46
N LEU A 110 12.66 10.49 -2.48
CA LEU A 110 13.30 11.35 -3.47
C LEU A 110 12.69 12.75 -3.45
N CYS A 111 13.49 13.79 -3.69
CA CYS A 111 12.92 15.08 -4.04
C CYS A 111 12.21 14.99 -5.41
N SER A 112 11.27 15.89 -5.68
CA SER A 112 10.49 15.90 -6.93
C SER A 112 11.35 15.78 -8.19
N GLU A 113 12.46 16.53 -8.28
CA GLU A 113 13.39 16.48 -9.42
C GLU A 113 14.01 15.09 -9.63
N CYS A 114 14.42 14.43 -8.55
CA CYS A 114 15.01 13.09 -8.60
C CYS A 114 13.95 12.02 -8.86
N HIS A 115 12.73 12.20 -8.34
CA HIS A 115 11.61 11.27 -8.56
C HIS A 115 11.18 11.25 -10.03
N VAL A 116 11.05 12.42 -10.66
CA VAL A 116 10.71 12.51 -12.09
C VAL A 116 11.76 11.84 -12.98
N LYS A 117 13.05 11.89 -12.59
CA LYS A 117 14.11 11.15 -13.30
C LYS A 117 13.96 9.64 -13.08
N TYR A 118 13.78 9.23 -11.83
CA TYR A 118 13.59 7.83 -11.45
C TYR A 118 12.41 7.16 -12.18
N ASP A 119 11.31 7.87 -12.39
CA ASP A 119 10.13 7.35 -13.09
C ASP A 119 10.32 7.21 -14.61
N LYS A 120 11.31 7.89 -15.19
CA LYS A 120 11.60 7.86 -16.63
C LYS A 120 12.63 6.81 -17.02
N ASP A 121 13.55 6.50 -16.11
CA ASP A 121 14.47 5.36 -16.23
C ASP A 121 13.70 4.06 -16.19
#